data_AF-A0A9E9C550-F1
#
_entry.id   AF-A0A9E9C550-F1
#
_cell.length_a   1.000
_cell.length_b   1.000
_cell.length_c   1.000
_cell.angle_alpha   90.00
_cell.angle_beta   90.00
_cell.angle_gamma   90.00
#
_symmetry.space_group_name_H-M   'P 1'
#
loop_
_entity.id
_entity.type
_entity.pdbx_description
1 polymer ?
#
loop_
_entity_poly.entity_id
_entity_poly.type
_entity_poly.pdbx_seq_one_letter_code
_entity_poly.pdbx_strand_id
1 'polypeptide(L)'
;MGVWFTGVRMLDGEVTDVVEAHSLSLNPQHIHIYSASWGPEDDGKSLDGPAKLAKEAFLQGITKGRSGLGSIFVWASGNGGREQDSCNCDGYTNSIYTLSISSTTQSGNVPWYSEPCSSTLATTFSSGNPGEKQIVTTDLRQKCTDSHTGTSASAPLAAGIIALALEANMNLTWRDMQHLVVRTSQPRHLSAGDWKTNGVGRRVSHSYGYGLLDAGAVVALAQNWTTVGPQHQCVHTVLTEPREIGNKLVFSKSVDACWGRPEYVSSLEHVQARLTLSHNQRGKLAIHLISPLGTRSTLLFPRPNDLSSEGFNDWAFMTTHSWDEDPQGEWTLEIENVAANRRDHGLLSQFTLILWGTGPNFINPSSSDFPRPSNNSCKTFDAQQICIECSPGFSLFLQGCVKLCPPGFSSGPQLLNLSLENWVDLSSVQACLPCNPACLTCFGSGPTDCLSCPPHSHLFLTSCLHQNQVQRKSPQPGGPQDDTAQPQGEIPSAVNGNGGDEPPGFTIAPSSQLPAVVAVLSCAFILASFVGVFLLLQIRSGGTLSGWRTKLPSVYSQTRGVRVGFGFGFSQGRERKARICYKGIPTVWGDEDMITYESESDSEEVSGHSERTAFIKTQSLV
;
A
#
# COMPACT_ATOMS: atom_id res chain seq x y z
N MET A 1 15.46 13.23 20.41
CA MET A 1 14.78 12.21 21.26
C MET A 1 15.34 10.84 20.87
N GLY A 2 14.98 9.74 21.55
CA GLY A 2 15.40 8.39 21.12
C GLY A 2 14.31 7.71 20.27
N VAL A 3 14.70 6.79 19.38
CA VAL A 3 13.78 5.91 18.65
C VAL A 3 13.38 4.73 19.55
N TRP A 4 12.11 4.31 19.49
CA TRP A 4 11.62 3.11 20.18
C TRP A 4 11.55 1.93 19.20
N PHE A 5 11.94 0.75 19.65
CA PHE A 5 11.91 -0.49 18.86
C PHE A 5 10.88 -1.47 19.44
N THR A 6 10.07 -2.07 18.56
CA THR A 6 9.15 -3.17 18.88
C THR A 6 9.45 -4.33 17.94
N GLY A 7 9.54 -5.55 18.46
CA GLY A 7 9.75 -6.76 17.68
C GLY A 7 8.47 -7.59 17.54
N VAL A 8 8.23 -8.14 16.36
CA VAL A 8 7.12 -9.08 16.08
C VAL A 8 7.71 -10.44 15.73
N ARG A 9 7.50 -11.45 16.59
CA ARG A 9 7.94 -12.83 16.31
C ARG A 9 6.87 -13.54 15.49
N MET A 10 7.09 -13.67 14.18
CA MET A 10 6.14 -14.29 13.26
C MET A 10 6.76 -15.32 12.30
N LEU A 11 8.09 -15.36 12.15
CA LEU A 11 8.80 -16.30 11.26
C LEU A 11 9.23 -17.61 11.92
N ASP A 12 9.07 -17.73 13.24
CA ASP A 12 9.49 -18.93 13.99
C ASP A 12 8.31 -19.89 14.18
N GLY A 13 7.84 -20.42 13.05
CA GLY A 13 6.67 -21.28 12.95
C GLY A 13 6.08 -21.29 11.53
N GLU A 14 4.89 -21.86 11.39
CA GLU A 14 4.14 -21.82 10.14
C GLU A 14 3.66 -20.39 9.85
N VAL A 15 4.09 -19.83 8.73
CA VAL A 15 3.72 -18.48 8.28
C VAL A 15 2.53 -18.58 7.34
N THR A 16 1.35 -18.26 7.85
CA THR A 16 0.09 -18.24 7.08
C THR A 16 -0.32 -16.81 6.74
N ASP A 17 -1.22 -16.63 5.77
CA ASP A 17 -1.80 -15.31 5.39
C ASP A 17 -2.34 -14.53 6.61
N VAL A 18 -2.93 -15.24 7.58
CA VAL A 18 -3.43 -14.65 8.84
C VAL A 18 -2.29 -14.12 9.71
N VAL A 19 -1.19 -14.89 9.84
CA VAL A 19 -0.01 -14.50 10.63
C VAL A 19 0.65 -13.26 10.04
N GLU A 20 0.79 -13.21 8.71
CA GLU A 20 1.31 -12.04 8.00
C GLU A 20 0.41 -10.82 8.20
N ALA A 21 -0.89 -10.96 7.97
CA ALA A 21 -1.85 -9.87 8.11
C ALA A 21 -1.84 -9.28 9.52
N HIS A 22 -1.87 -10.12 10.57
CA HIS A 22 -1.79 -9.66 11.96
C HIS A 22 -0.48 -8.95 12.27
N SER A 23 0.63 -9.40 11.70
CA SER A 23 1.95 -8.79 11.89
C SER A 23 2.03 -7.41 11.23
N LEU A 24 1.55 -7.30 9.99
CA LEU A 24 1.48 -6.06 9.22
C LEU A 24 0.50 -5.04 9.81
N SER A 25 -0.56 -5.51 10.45
CA SER A 25 -1.58 -4.66 11.08
C SER A 25 -1.36 -4.44 12.58
N LEU A 26 -0.19 -4.79 13.13
CA LEU A 26 0.05 -4.66 14.56
C LEU A 26 0.12 -3.18 14.98
N ASN A 27 -0.78 -2.74 15.84
CA ASN A 27 -0.77 -1.40 16.47
C ASN A 27 -0.43 -0.24 15.51
N PRO A 28 -1.16 -0.06 14.39
CA PRO A 28 -0.79 0.85 13.31
C PRO A 28 -0.93 2.33 13.67
N GLN A 29 -1.50 2.65 14.84
CA GLN A 29 -1.53 4.01 15.40
C GLN A 29 -0.31 4.32 16.28
N HIS A 30 0.43 3.29 16.69
CA HIS A 30 1.61 3.42 17.53
C HIS A 30 2.90 3.15 16.76
N ILE A 31 2.90 2.12 15.91
CA ILE A 31 4.04 1.77 15.06
C ILE A 31 4.02 2.65 13.81
N HIS A 32 5.13 3.34 13.56
CA HIS A 32 5.26 4.22 12.41
C HIS A 32 5.83 3.49 11.18
N ILE A 33 6.84 2.66 11.42
CA ILE A 33 7.65 2.00 10.40
C ILE A 33 7.70 0.51 10.71
N TYR A 34 7.44 -0.32 9.69
CA TYR A 34 7.60 -1.76 9.72
C TYR A 34 8.78 -2.11 8.83
N SER A 35 9.74 -2.88 9.35
CA SER A 35 10.89 -3.36 8.57
C SER A 35 10.80 -4.87 8.43
N ALA A 36 10.76 -5.36 7.20
CA ALA A 36 10.64 -6.78 6.89
C ALA A 36 11.60 -7.19 5.77
N SER A 37 11.91 -8.48 5.73
CA SER A 37 12.84 -9.08 4.76
C SER A 37 12.46 -10.54 4.49
N TRP A 38 11.16 -10.82 4.53
CA TRP A 38 10.56 -12.12 4.23
C TRP A 38 9.68 -11.97 2.98
N GLY A 39 9.43 -13.08 2.31
CA GLY A 39 8.73 -13.14 1.04
C GLY A 39 8.74 -14.59 0.53
N PRO A 40 8.48 -14.80 -0.76
CA PRO A 40 8.66 -16.11 -1.40
C PRO A 40 10.11 -16.61 -1.28
N GLU A 41 10.33 -17.87 -1.63
CA GLU A 41 11.68 -18.42 -1.67
C GLU A 41 12.51 -17.79 -2.79
N ASP A 42 13.72 -17.32 -2.45
CA ASP A 42 14.66 -16.64 -3.36
C ASP A 42 15.42 -17.64 -4.27
N ASP A 43 14.68 -18.52 -4.96
CA ASP A 43 15.19 -19.68 -5.70
C ASP A 43 15.28 -19.48 -7.23
N GLY A 44 14.92 -18.29 -7.72
CA GLY A 44 14.91 -17.99 -9.16
C GLY A 44 13.80 -18.71 -9.93
N LYS A 45 12.78 -19.27 -9.27
CA LYS A 45 11.65 -19.96 -9.91
C LYS A 45 10.29 -19.63 -9.30
N SER A 46 10.25 -19.27 -8.02
CA SER A 46 9.04 -18.92 -7.30
C SER A 46 8.39 -17.67 -7.88
N LEU A 47 7.06 -17.63 -7.83
CA LEU A 47 6.24 -16.48 -8.23
C LEU A 47 5.08 -16.43 -7.25
N ASP A 48 5.19 -15.58 -6.24
CA ASP A 48 4.19 -15.50 -5.18
C ASP A 48 4.21 -14.13 -4.50
N GLY A 49 3.20 -13.83 -3.71
CA GLY A 49 3.09 -12.57 -3.00
C GLY A 49 2.00 -12.61 -1.94
N PRO A 50 1.67 -11.46 -1.34
CA PRO A 50 0.72 -11.42 -0.25
C PRO A 50 -0.62 -11.99 -0.70
N ALA A 51 -1.15 -12.92 0.09
CA ALA A 51 -2.49 -13.44 -0.06
C ALA A 51 -3.52 -12.37 0.38
N LYS A 52 -4.80 -12.76 0.47
CA LYS A 52 -5.90 -11.79 0.57
C LYS A 52 -5.80 -10.94 1.84
N LEU A 53 -5.53 -11.55 2.99
CA LEU A 53 -5.51 -10.84 4.26
C LEU A 53 -4.27 -9.96 4.38
N ALA A 54 -3.10 -10.43 3.96
CA ALA A 54 -1.88 -9.63 3.92
C ALA A 54 -2.01 -8.41 2.99
N LYS A 55 -2.62 -8.58 1.80
CA LYS A 55 -2.95 -7.46 0.89
C LYS A 55 -3.89 -6.44 1.55
N GLU A 56 -4.91 -6.91 2.25
CA GLU A 56 -5.82 -6.03 2.99
C GLU A 56 -5.11 -5.31 4.14
N ALA A 57 -4.20 -5.99 4.85
CA ALA A 57 -3.40 -5.39 5.92
C ALA A 57 -2.48 -4.27 5.39
N PHE A 58 -1.85 -4.45 4.24
CA PHE A 58 -1.10 -3.36 3.58
C PHE A 58 -2.01 -2.16 3.25
N LEU A 59 -3.16 -2.42 2.62
CA LEU A 59 -4.12 -1.37 2.25
C LEU A 59 -4.63 -0.63 3.49
N GLN A 60 -4.98 -1.34 4.56
CA GLN A 60 -5.41 -0.72 5.81
C GLN A 60 -4.25 0.04 6.49
N GLY A 61 -3.03 -0.48 6.43
CA GLY A 61 -1.83 0.16 6.95
C GLY A 61 -1.57 1.52 6.29
N ILE A 62 -1.54 1.57 4.96
CA ILE A 62 -1.28 2.82 4.22
C ILE A 62 -2.45 3.81 4.25
N THR A 63 -3.69 3.35 4.46
CA THR A 63 -4.88 4.24 4.52
C THR A 63 -5.22 4.73 5.93
N LYS A 64 -5.06 3.89 6.95
CA LYS A 64 -5.51 4.18 8.33
C LYS A 64 -4.36 4.32 9.31
N GLY A 65 -3.20 3.73 9.05
CA GLY A 65 -2.04 3.80 9.93
C GLY A 65 -1.55 5.23 10.15
N ARG A 66 -0.87 5.47 11.27
CA ARG A 66 -0.34 6.79 11.66
C ARG A 66 -1.37 7.91 11.54
N SER A 67 -2.58 7.68 12.08
CA SER A 67 -3.70 8.62 12.03
C SER A 67 -4.09 9.07 10.62
N GLY A 68 -3.97 8.17 9.64
CA GLY A 68 -4.30 8.42 8.23
C GLY A 68 -3.12 8.88 7.36
N LEU A 69 -1.93 9.09 7.93
CA LEU A 69 -0.71 9.37 7.16
C LEU A 69 -0.18 8.13 6.42
N GLY A 70 -0.58 6.95 6.89
CA GLY A 70 -0.18 5.65 6.37
C GLY A 70 1.09 5.11 7.03
N SER A 71 1.04 3.83 7.41
CA SER A 71 2.19 3.05 7.84
C SER A 71 3.26 3.01 6.75
N ILE A 72 4.53 3.06 7.15
CA ILE A 72 5.65 2.92 6.20
C ILE A 72 6.19 1.49 6.30
N PHE A 73 6.05 0.73 5.22
CA PHE A 73 6.57 -0.64 5.13
C PHE A 73 7.89 -0.62 4.36
N VAL A 74 9.00 -0.92 5.02
CA VAL A 74 10.33 -1.03 4.41
C VAL A 74 10.62 -2.50 4.17
N TRP A 75 11.02 -2.84 2.95
CA TRP A 75 11.20 -4.22 2.53
C TRP A 75 12.58 -4.46 1.91
N ALA A 76 13.19 -5.60 2.21
CA ALA A 76 14.39 -6.05 1.50
C ALA A 76 14.00 -6.56 0.11
N SER A 77 14.86 -6.32 -0.89
CA SER A 77 14.59 -6.72 -2.27
C SER A 77 14.87 -8.19 -2.61
N GLY A 78 15.25 -9.04 -1.64
CA GLY A 78 15.56 -10.46 -1.87
C GLY A 78 17.06 -10.81 -1.93
N ASN A 79 17.41 -12.09 -1.80
CA ASN A 79 18.78 -12.63 -1.77
C ASN A 79 19.08 -13.68 -2.86
N GLY A 80 18.23 -13.79 -3.87
CA GLY A 80 18.26 -14.78 -4.95
C GLY A 80 19.19 -14.47 -6.12
N GLY A 81 20.08 -13.49 -5.98
CA GLY A 81 20.99 -13.06 -7.08
C GLY A 81 21.85 -14.20 -7.65
N ARG A 82 22.27 -15.16 -6.81
CA ARG A 82 23.03 -16.35 -7.26
C ARG A 82 22.19 -17.28 -8.13
N GLU A 83 20.90 -17.37 -7.83
CA GLU A 83 19.92 -18.17 -8.56
C GLU A 83 19.32 -17.41 -9.75
N GLN A 84 19.82 -16.20 -10.02
CA GLN A 84 19.33 -15.28 -11.06
C GLN A 84 17.84 -14.97 -10.89
N ASP A 85 17.41 -14.74 -9.66
CA ASP A 85 16.05 -14.30 -9.39
C ASP A 85 15.83 -12.83 -9.77
N SER A 86 14.55 -12.47 -9.89
CA SER A 86 14.08 -11.16 -10.32
C SER A 86 12.97 -10.71 -9.38
N CYS A 87 13.27 -9.75 -8.50
CA CYS A 87 12.41 -9.37 -7.38
C CYS A 87 11.00 -8.86 -7.74
N ASN A 88 10.71 -8.55 -9.00
CA ASN A 88 9.31 -8.35 -9.44
C ASN A 88 8.45 -9.63 -9.41
N CYS A 89 9.05 -10.80 -9.18
CA CYS A 89 8.36 -12.07 -8.93
C CYS A 89 8.03 -12.28 -7.43
N ASP A 90 8.52 -11.41 -6.55
CA ASP A 90 8.09 -11.29 -5.16
C ASP A 90 7.03 -10.18 -5.02
N GLY A 91 5.79 -10.56 -4.75
CA GLY A 91 4.68 -9.63 -4.63
C GLY A 91 4.70 -8.72 -3.39
N TYR A 92 5.55 -8.98 -2.40
CA TYR A 92 5.74 -8.08 -1.25
C TYR A 92 6.65 -6.91 -1.64
N THR A 93 7.80 -7.19 -2.24
CA THR A 93 8.75 -6.16 -2.68
C THR A 93 8.29 -5.40 -3.93
N ASN A 94 7.52 -6.06 -4.80
CA ASN A 94 6.89 -5.47 -5.98
C ASN A 94 5.62 -4.63 -5.67
N SER A 95 5.16 -4.62 -4.41
CA SER A 95 4.00 -3.84 -3.99
C SER A 95 4.30 -2.34 -4.01
N ILE A 96 3.34 -1.51 -4.45
CA ILE A 96 3.47 -0.05 -4.35
C ILE A 96 3.48 0.44 -2.89
N TYR A 97 2.95 -0.37 -1.97
CA TYR A 97 2.81 -0.05 -0.55
C TYR A 97 4.11 -0.26 0.25
N THR A 98 5.09 -0.95 -0.34
CA THR A 98 6.39 -1.20 0.27
C THR A 98 7.45 -0.29 -0.32
N LEU A 99 8.38 0.13 0.52
CA LEU A 99 9.57 0.86 0.16
C LEU A 99 10.70 -0.16 0.06
N SER A 100 10.87 -0.70 -1.14
CA SER A 100 11.84 -1.76 -1.43
C SER A 100 13.27 -1.23 -1.49
N ILE A 101 14.18 -1.91 -0.79
CA ILE A 101 15.58 -1.55 -0.59
C ILE A 101 16.50 -2.70 -1.00
N SER A 102 17.39 -2.41 -1.94
CA SER A 102 18.48 -3.30 -2.35
C SER A 102 19.77 -3.01 -1.58
N SER A 103 20.87 -3.69 -1.95
CA SER A 103 22.15 -3.61 -1.25
C SER A 103 23.29 -3.15 -2.14
N THR A 104 24.27 -2.48 -1.54
CA THR A 104 25.58 -2.26 -2.14
C THR A 104 26.68 -2.76 -1.19
N THR A 105 27.79 -3.22 -1.75
CA THR A 105 28.96 -3.59 -0.96
C THR A 105 29.71 -2.36 -0.44
N GLN A 106 30.68 -2.56 0.43
CA GLN A 106 31.54 -1.48 0.93
C GLN A 106 32.23 -0.70 -0.20
N SER A 107 32.64 -1.40 -1.26
CA SER A 107 33.29 -0.82 -2.44
C SER A 107 32.31 -0.22 -3.47
N GLY A 108 31.00 -0.26 -3.20
CA GLY A 108 29.99 0.28 -4.09
C GLY A 108 29.63 -0.63 -5.25
N ASN A 109 29.86 -1.94 -5.14
CA ASN A 109 29.51 -2.93 -6.17
C ASN A 109 28.18 -3.62 -5.86
N VAL A 110 27.57 -4.24 -6.87
CA VAL A 110 26.35 -5.04 -6.70
C VAL A 110 26.74 -6.35 -5.99
N PRO A 111 26.21 -6.66 -4.79
CA PRO A 111 26.52 -7.90 -4.09
C PRO A 111 26.00 -9.12 -4.84
N TRP A 112 26.67 -10.27 -4.68
CA TRP A 112 26.34 -11.53 -5.37
C TRP A 112 24.93 -12.07 -5.10
N TYR A 113 24.32 -11.69 -3.99
CA TYR A 113 22.97 -12.09 -3.59
C TYR A 113 21.88 -11.09 -4.04
N SER A 114 22.23 -9.89 -4.51
CA SER A 114 21.23 -8.86 -4.80
C SER A 114 20.39 -9.22 -6.03
N GLU A 115 19.08 -9.03 -5.94
CA GLU A 115 18.16 -9.22 -7.05
C GLU A 115 17.85 -7.88 -7.74
N PRO A 116 17.97 -7.78 -9.08
CA PRO A 116 17.58 -6.60 -9.81
C PRO A 116 16.09 -6.64 -10.20
N CYS A 117 15.39 -5.53 -10.03
CA CYS A 117 14.04 -5.34 -10.58
C CYS A 117 13.66 -3.85 -10.63
N SER A 118 12.60 -3.54 -11.38
CA SER A 118 12.14 -2.17 -11.54
C SER A 118 11.34 -1.61 -10.36
N SER A 119 10.98 -2.45 -9.38
CA SER A 119 10.23 -2.05 -8.18
C SER A 119 11.10 -1.48 -7.05
N THR A 120 12.40 -1.79 -7.04
CA THR A 120 13.36 -1.23 -6.06
C THR A 120 13.39 0.29 -6.11
N LEU A 121 13.27 0.95 -4.95
CA LEU A 121 13.34 2.41 -4.85
C LEU A 121 14.76 2.92 -4.60
N ALA A 122 15.51 2.29 -3.70
CA ALA A 122 16.83 2.75 -3.29
C ALA A 122 17.69 1.63 -2.71
N THR A 123 18.87 2.00 -2.22
CA THR A 123 19.88 1.08 -1.71
C THR A 123 20.49 1.58 -0.41
N THR A 124 20.91 0.64 0.45
CA THR A 124 21.82 0.91 1.57
C THR A 124 23.00 -0.07 1.55
N PHE A 125 23.99 0.17 2.41
CA PHE A 125 25.13 -0.74 2.52
C PHE A 125 24.75 -2.06 3.19
N SER A 126 25.40 -3.14 2.76
CA SER A 126 25.37 -4.43 3.45
C SER A 126 26.73 -5.14 3.27
N SER A 127 26.74 -6.46 3.35
CA SER A 127 27.89 -7.32 3.10
C SER A 127 28.31 -7.35 1.62
N GLY A 128 29.50 -7.88 1.36
CA GLY A 128 30.03 -8.05 0.01
C GLY A 128 30.97 -9.25 -0.10
N ASN A 129 31.99 -9.10 -0.93
CA ASN A 129 33.00 -10.13 -1.16
C ASN A 129 33.89 -10.34 0.08
N PRO A 130 34.59 -11.48 0.18
CA PRO A 130 35.61 -11.68 1.21
C PRO A 130 36.61 -10.51 1.24
N GLY A 131 36.82 -9.95 2.44
CA GLY A 131 37.67 -8.77 2.65
C GLY A 131 36.93 -7.44 2.72
N GLU A 132 35.68 -7.38 2.28
CA GLU A 132 34.79 -6.24 2.55
C GLU A 132 34.15 -6.37 3.93
N LYS A 133 33.92 -5.22 4.59
CA LYS A 133 33.22 -5.18 5.87
C LYS A 133 31.76 -5.60 5.71
N GLN A 134 31.21 -6.13 6.80
CA GLN A 134 29.80 -6.50 6.90
C GLN A 134 29.10 -5.62 7.95
N ILE A 135 27.83 -5.89 8.22
CA ILE A 135 27.04 -5.07 9.14
C ILE A 135 27.32 -5.47 10.59
N VAL A 136 27.64 -4.47 11.41
CA VAL A 136 27.89 -4.62 12.85
C VAL A 136 26.60 -4.29 13.61
N THR A 137 26.10 -5.22 14.41
CA THR A 137 24.84 -5.04 15.15
C THR A 137 24.78 -5.92 16.41
N THR A 138 23.69 -5.79 17.17
CA THR A 138 23.36 -6.66 18.31
C THR A 138 22.99 -8.05 17.84
N ASP A 139 23.32 -9.06 18.64
CA ASP A 139 23.04 -10.47 18.34
C ASP A 139 22.39 -11.18 19.53
N LEU A 140 21.81 -12.35 19.28
CA LEU A 140 21.20 -13.20 20.28
C LEU A 140 22.17 -13.49 21.44
N ARG A 141 21.60 -13.81 22.60
CA ARG A 141 22.37 -14.12 23.83
C ARG A 141 23.28 -12.96 24.26
N GLN A 142 22.80 -11.72 24.08
CA GLN A 142 23.47 -10.48 24.47
C GLN A 142 24.86 -10.30 23.83
N LYS A 143 25.02 -10.78 22.58
CA LYS A 143 26.27 -10.66 21.83
C LYS A 143 26.22 -9.46 20.88
N CYS A 144 27.35 -9.23 20.22
CA CYS A 144 27.48 -8.34 19.08
C CYS A 144 28.05 -9.18 17.93
N THR A 145 27.46 -9.02 16.75
CA THR A 145 27.95 -9.62 15.51
C THR A 145 28.55 -8.52 14.63
N ASP A 146 29.63 -8.84 13.93
CA ASP A 146 30.19 -8.06 12.83
C ASP A 146 30.03 -8.79 11.49
N SER A 147 29.13 -9.78 11.45
CA SER A 147 28.93 -10.68 10.32
C SER A 147 27.47 -10.77 9.86
N HIS A 148 26.67 -9.71 10.03
CA HIS A 148 25.31 -9.68 9.48
C HIS A 148 25.34 -9.31 7.99
N THR A 149 24.59 -10.05 7.17
CA THR A 149 24.71 -10.07 5.70
C THR A 149 23.36 -10.02 5.00
N GLY A 150 23.37 -9.86 3.67
CA GLY A 150 22.19 -9.94 2.81
C GLY A 150 21.40 -8.63 2.70
N THR A 151 20.42 -8.59 1.80
CA THR A 151 19.48 -7.44 1.69
C THR A 151 18.65 -7.24 2.96
N SER A 152 18.49 -8.30 3.75
CA SER A 152 17.87 -8.26 5.08
C SER A 152 18.58 -7.33 6.07
N ALA A 153 19.88 -7.05 5.87
CA ALA A 153 20.61 -6.08 6.68
C ALA A 153 20.48 -4.63 6.16
N SER A 154 20.08 -4.46 4.89
CA SER A 154 19.90 -3.15 4.23
C SER A 154 18.58 -2.49 4.60
N ALA A 155 17.48 -3.25 4.62
CA ALA A 155 16.15 -2.72 4.97
C ALA A 155 16.10 -2.07 6.38
N PRO A 156 16.68 -2.66 7.45
CA PRO A 156 16.72 -2.01 8.76
C PRO A 156 17.52 -0.70 8.79
N LEU A 157 18.58 -0.57 7.98
CA LEU A 157 19.32 0.69 7.87
C LEU A 157 18.44 1.78 7.23
N ALA A 158 17.71 1.43 6.18
CA ALA A 158 16.75 2.34 5.54
C ALA A 158 15.63 2.74 6.52
N ALA A 159 15.08 1.79 7.28
CA ALA A 159 14.08 2.06 8.32
C ALA A 159 14.62 3.05 9.38
N GLY A 160 15.89 2.93 9.77
CA GLY A 160 16.55 3.88 10.67
C GLY A 160 16.65 5.29 10.07
N ILE A 161 17.02 5.41 8.80
CA ILE A 161 17.09 6.71 8.09
C ILE A 161 15.69 7.34 7.97
N ILE A 162 14.68 6.54 7.65
CA ILE A 162 13.28 6.96 7.57
C ILE A 162 12.78 7.45 8.94
N ALA A 163 13.20 6.82 10.04
CA ALA A 163 12.87 7.29 11.38
C ALA A 163 13.43 8.69 11.67
N LEU A 164 14.65 8.99 11.21
CA LEU A 164 15.23 10.34 11.31
C LEU A 164 14.43 11.36 10.49
N ALA A 165 13.99 10.98 9.29
CA ALA A 165 13.16 11.83 8.45
C ALA A 165 11.80 12.12 9.08
N LEU A 166 11.17 11.13 9.72
CA LEU A 166 9.94 11.33 10.49
C LEU A 166 10.16 12.20 11.73
N GLU A 167 11.27 12.05 12.46
CA GLU A 167 11.58 12.96 13.59
C GLU A 167 11.68 14.41 13.12
N ALA A 168 12.21 14.65 11.91
CA ALA A 168 12.27 15.97 11.31
C ALA A 168 10.90 16.49 10.83
N ASN A 169 10.02 15.61 10.35
CA ASN A 169 8.66 15.96 9.94
C ASN A 169 7.69 14.78 10.13
N MET A 170 6.94 14.81 11.25
CA MET A 170 5.99 13.74 11.59
C MET A 170 4.75 13.70 10.70
N ASN A 171 4.51 14.73 9.89
CA ASN A 171 3.36 14.85 8.99
C ASN A 171 3.58 14.18 7.61
N LEU A 172 4.77 13.63 7.36
CA LEU A 172 5.05 12.91 6.12
C LEU A 172 4.12 11.69 5.98
N THR A 173 3.42 11.60 4.85
CA THR A 173 2.66 10.41 4.48
C THR A 173 3.58 9.29 4.00
N TRP A 174 3.03 8.08 3.83
CA TRP A 174 3.77 6.96 3.25
C TRP A 174 4.30 7.25 1.83
N ARG A 175 3.54 8.00 1.02
CA ARG A 175 3.96 8.46 -0.32
C ARG A 175 5.01 9.55 -0.25
N ASP A 176 4.85 10.52 0.64
CA ASP A 176 5.86 11.57 0.83
C ASP A 176 7.23 10.97 1.12
N MET A 177 7.28 9.92 1.95
CA MET A 177 8.54 9.22 2.24
C MET A 177 9.18 8.61 1.00
N GLN A 178 8.39 7.99 0.11
CA GLN A 178 8.90 7.46 -1.15
C GLN A 178 9.41 8.58 -2.09
N HIS A 179 8.68 9.70 -2.19
CA HIS A 179 9.12 10.89 -2.94
C HIS A 179 10.44 11.46 -2.42
N LEU A 180 10.61 11.55 -1.09
CA LEU A 180 11.86 11.99 -0.49
C LEU A 180 13.02 11.05 -0.88
N VAL A 181 12.82 9.74 -0.82
CA VAL A 181 13.81 8.74 -1.22
C VAL A 181 14.21 8.90 -2.70
N VAL A 182 13.23 9.01 -3.60
CA VAL A 182 13.47 9.21 -5.04
C VAL A 182 14.30 10.47 -5.32
N ARG A 183 14.03 11.56 -4.59
CA ARG A 183 14.64 12.88 -4.84
C ARG A 183 16.01 13.08 -4.18
N THR A 184 16.35 12.27 -3.19
CA THR A 184 17.57 12.47 -2.37
C THR A 184 18.59 11.34 -2.48
N SER A 185 18.20 10.18 -3.01
CA SER A 185 19.12 9.06 -3.23
C SER A 185 20.24 9.43 -4.20
N GLN A 186 21.44 8.90 -3.94
CA GLN A 186 22.66 9.27 -4.63
C GLN A 186 23.17 8.11 -5.50
N PRO A 187 23.24 8.26 -6.84
CA PRO A 187 23.83 7.25 -7.72
C PRO A 187 25.37 7.25 -7.71
N ARG A 188 25.99 8.20 -6.99
CA ARG A 188 27.45 8.35 -6.94
C ARG A 188 28.08 7.20 -6.15
N HIS A 189 29.27 6.81 -6.57
CA HIS A 189 30.05 5.72 -5.94
C HIS A 189 29.36 4.35 -5.93
N LEU A 190 28.37 4.17 -6.82
CA LEU A 190 27.71 2.89 -7.08
C LEU A 190 28.01 2.42 -8.50
N SER A 191 28.54 1.21 -8.63
CA SER A 191 28.97 0.60 -9.88
C SER A 191 27.92 -0.40 -10.37
N ALA A 192 27.18 -0.03 -11.41
CA ALA A 192 26.27 -0.91 -12.12
C ALA A 192 26.32 -0.62 -13.63
N GLY A 193 26.17 -1.66 -14.45
CA GLY A 193 26.20 -1.55 -15.91
C GLY A 193 24.91 -1.01 -16.52
N ASP A 194 23.82 -0.93 -15.74
CA ASP A 194 22.47 -0.68 -16.23
C ASP A 194 21.92 0.71 -15.86
N TRP A 195 22.76 1.62 -15.32
CA TRP A 195 22.34 3.00 -15.05
C TRP A 195 21.78 3.67 -16.31
N LYS A 196 20.52 4.11 -16.24
CA LYS A 196 19.85 4.90 -17.28
C LYS A 196 19.32 6.20 -16.69
N THR A 197 19.17 7.21 -17.54
CA THR A 197 18.53 8.47 -17.16
C THR A 197 17.08 8.40 -17.62
N ASN A 198 16.14 8.65 -16.71
CA ASN A 198 14.72 8.65 -17.02
C ASN A 198 14.26 9.98 -17.66
N GLY A 199 12.98 10.10 -18.00
CA GLY A 199 12.40 11.22 -18.74
C GLY A 199 12.47 12.57 -18.03
N VAL A 200 12.69 12.58 -16.70
CA VAL A 200 12.86 13.78 -15.88
C VAL A 200 14.31 14.03 -15.46
N GLY A 201 15.27 13.29 -16.04
CA GLY A 201 16.70 13.53 -15.85
C GLY A 201 17.34 12.86 -14.63
N ARG A 202 16.66 11.92 -13.96
CA ARG A 202 17.21 11.16 -12.83
C ARG A 202 17.87 9.87 -13.30
N ARG A 203 19.01 9.53 -12.68
CA ARG A 203 19.67 8.25 -12.93
C ARG A 203 19.01 7.16 -12.08
N VAL A 204 18.67 6.04 -12.70
CA VAL A 204 18.03 4.88 -12.08
C VAL A 204 18.68 3.58 -12.58
N SER A 205 18.73 2.57 -11.72
CA SER A 205 19.27 1.22 -11.99
C SER A 205 18.34 0.19 -11.37
N HIS A 206 18.14 -0.96 -12.02
CA HIS A 206 17.34 -2.05 -11.47
C HIS A 206 18.02 -2.71 -10.26
N SER A 207 19.35 -2.61 -10.14
CA SER A 207 20.10 -3.09 -8.98
C SER A 207 20.07 -2.12 -7.80
N TYR A 208 19.91 -0.81 -8.06
CA TYR A 208 20.07 0.22 -7.04
C TYR A 208 18.89 1.16 -6.82
N GLY A 209 17.83 1.05 -7.62
CA GLY A 209 16.78 2.06 -7.72
C GLY A 209 17.40 3.43 -8.07
N TYR A 210 17.01 4.46 -7.32
CA TYR A 210 17.55 5.83 -7.45
C TYR A 210 18.94 6.01 -6.80
N GLY A 211 19.48 4.97 -6.15
CA GLY A 211 20.83 4.96 -5.59
C GLY A 211 20.87 4.84 -4.07
N LEU A 212 21.99 5.25 -3.48
CA LEU A 212 22.27 5.12 -2.05
C LEU A 212 21.46 6.14 -1.24
N LEU A 213 20.77 5.69 -0.18
CA LEU A 213 20.09 6.60 0.75
C LEU A 213 21.07 7.53 1.45
N ASP A 214 20.79 8.83 1.40
CA ASP A 214 21.53 9.87 2.10
C ASP A 214 20.67 10.43 3.24
N ALA A 215 20.99 10.04 4.47
CA ALA A 215 20.23 10.45 5.66
C ALA A 215 20.18 11.97 5.85
N GLY A 216 21.28 12.67 5.54
CA GLY A 216 21.35 14.12 5.67
C GLY A 216 20.44 14.81 4.65
N ALA A 217 20.47 14.34 3.40
CA ALA A 217 19.63 14.88 2.34
C ALA A 217 18.13 14.59 2.56
N VAL A 218 17.78 13.37 2.98
CA VAL A 218 16.38 13.00 3.28
C VAL A 218 15.83 13.89 4.41
N VAL A 219 16.57 14.04 5.52
CA VAL A 219 16.15 14.87 6.66
C VAL A 219 16.05 16.34 6.27
N ALA A 220 17.02 16.87 5.52
CA ALA A 220 16.99 18.26 5.09
C ALA A 220 15.79 18.57 4.18
N LEU A 221 15.47 17.66 3.25
CA LEU A 221 14.30 17.82 2.38
C LEU A 221 12.98 17.64 3.15
N ALA A 222 12.93 16.72 4.12
CA ALA A 222 11.75 16.47 4.97
C ALA A 222 11.29 17.71 5.74
N GLN A 223 12.22 18.52 6.26
CA GLN A 223 11.92 19.72 7.05
C GLN A 223 11.10 20.76 6.28
N ASN A 224 11.31 20.87 4.97
CA ASN A 224 10.64 21.83 4.10
C ASN A 224 9.71 21.15 3.08
N TRP A 225 9.35 19.88 3.32
CA TRP A 225 8.53 19.11 2.40
C TRP A 225 7.07 19.56 2.45
N THR A 226 6.47 19.76 1.27
CA THR A 226 5.04 19.97 1.12
C THR A 226 4.40 18.64 0.73
N THR A 227 3.45 18.17 1.54
CA THR A 227 2.74 16.91 1.30
C THR A 227 2.13 16.88 -0.10
N VAL A 228 2.34 15.77 -0.79
CA VAL A 228 1.80 15.57 -2.15
C VAL A 228 0.27 15.51 -2.14
N GLY A 229 -0.34 15.83 -3.29
CA GLY A 229 -1.79 15.73 -3.47
C GLY A 229 -2.34 14.30 -3.32
N PRO A 230 -3.66 14.13 -3.34
CA PRO A 230 -4.30 12.80 -3.32
C PRO A 230 -3.72 11.87 -4.39
N GLN A 231 -3.64 10.58 -4.08
CA GLN A 231 -3.17 9.61 -5.06
C GLN A 231 -4.28 9.32 -6.07
N HIS A 232 -3.96 9.47 -7.35
CA HIS A 232 -4.84 9.12 -8.46
C HIS A 232 -4.45 7.75 -9.00
N GLN A 233 -5.45 7.00 -9.48
CA GLN A 233 -5.27 5.69 -10.11
C GLN A 233 -5.97 5.68 -11.47
N CYS A 234 -5.19 5.79 -12.54
CA CYS A 234 -5.69 5.68 -13.90
C CYS A 234 -5.47 4.26 -14.44
N VAL A 235 -6.52 3.63 -14.95
CA VAL A 235 -6.49 2.24 -15.44
C VAL A 235 -6.82 2.18 -16.92
N HIS A 236 -5.91 1.60 -17.71
CA HIS A 236 -6.10 1.36 -19.13
C HIS A 236 -6.02 -0.14 -19.43
N THR A 237 -7.12 -0.73 -19.91
CA THR A 237 -7.06 -2.04 -20.57
C THR A 237 -6.59 -1.83 -22.00
N VAL A 238 -5.32 -2.11 -22.27
CA VAL A 238 -4.69 -1.71 -23.53
C VAL A 238 -4.79 -2.79 -24.60
N LEU A 239 -4.89 -4.07 -24.20
CA LEU A 239 -5.03 -5.19 -25.12
C LEU A 239 -6.51 -5.48 -25.41
N THR A 240 -6.88 -5.48 -26.69
CA THR A 240 -8.25 -5.81 -27.14
C THR A 240 -8.43 -7.26 -27.55
N GLU A 241 -7.35 -7.90 -28.04
CA GLU A 241 -7.34 -9.28 -28.51
C GLU A 241 -6.04 -9.96 -28.10
N PRO A 242 -6.05 -11.28 -27.79
CA PRO A 242 -4.84 -12.01 -27.45
C PRO A 242 -3.76 -11.93 -28.54
N ARG A 243 -2.49 -11.91 -28.14
CA ARG A 243 -1.34 -11.81 -29.04
C ARG A 243 -0.38 -12.96 -28.79
N GLU A 244 0.04 -13.63 -29.86
CA GLU A 244 1.11 -14.62 -29.76
C GLU A 244 2.43 -13.94 -29.41
N ILE A 245 3.18 -14.54 -28.48
CA ILE A 245 4.46 -14.02 -28.03
C ILE A 245 5.56 -14.33 -29.06
N GLY A 246 5.56 -15.54 -29.60
CA GLY A 246 6.59 -16.02 -30.52
C GLY A 246 8.01 -15.85 -29.95
N ASN A 247 8.94 -15.39 -30.77
CA ASN A 247 10.30 -15.05 -30.31
C ASN A 247 10.36 -13.68 -29.62
N LYS A 248 9.62 -12.70 -30.15
CA LYS A 248 9.52 -11.35 -29.61
C LYS A 248 8.17 -10.75 -29.99
N LEU A 249 7.45 -10.25 -29.00
CA LEU A 249 6.24 -9.46 -29.13
C LEU A 249 6.55 -8.02 -28.73
N VAL A 250 6.17 -7.08 -29.60
CA VAL A 250 6.18 -5.64 -29.30
C VAL A 250 4.77 -5.12 -29.46
N PHE A 251 4.23 -4.52 -28.41
CA PHE A 251 2.89 -3.97 -28.39
C PHE A 251 2.93 -2.52 -27.89
N SER A 252 2.52 -1.59 -28.73
CA SER A 252 2.50 -0.16 -28.41
C SER A 252 1.08 0.38 -28.39
N LYS A 253 0.78 1.24 -27.42
CA LYS A 253 -0.53 1.89 -27.27
C LYS A 253 -0.36 3.30 -26.73
N SER A 254 -0.94 4.27 -27.44
CA SER A 254 -1.09 5.62 -26.91
C SER A 254 -2.19 5.67 -25.85
N VAL A 255 -1.89 6.28 -24.70
CA VAL A 255 -2.82 6.52 -23.60
C VAL A 255 -2.89 8.02 -23.29
N ASP A 256 -4.04 8.46 -22.81
CA ASP A 256 -4.31 9.85 -22.40
C ASP A 256 -4.18 10.05 -20.88
N ALA A 257 -3.74 9.02 -20.15
CA ALA A 257 -3.59 9.01 -18.70
C ALA A 257 -4.85 9.44 -17.93
N CYS A 258 -6.04 9.09 -18.46
CA CYS A 258 -7.34 9.48 -17.92
C CYS A 258 -7.61 10.99 -17.97
N TRP A 259 -7.01 11.68 -18.95
CA TRP A 259 -7.27 13.09 -19.22
C TRP A 259 -8.76 13.42 -19.20
N GLY A 260 -9.09 14.55 -18.58
CA GLY A 260 -10.48 14.98 -18.48
C GLY A 260 -11.27 14.27 -17.39
N ARG A 261 -10.70 13.34 -16.61
CA ARG A 261 -11.38 12.61 -15.53
C ARG A 261 -10.72 12.86 -14.17
N PRO A 262 -11.40 12.59 -13.04
CA PRO A 262 -10.82 12.76 -11.70
C PRO A 262 -9.59 11.87 -11.46
N GLU A 263 -9.47 10.76 -12.19
CA GLU A 263 -8.34 9.84 -12.12
C GLU A 263 -7.12 10.30 -12.93
N TYR A 264 -7.17 11.48 -13.56
CA TYR A 264 -6.10 11.99 -14.42
C TYR A 264 -4.76 12.03 -13.69
N VAL A 265 -3.73 11.42 -14.27
CA VAL A 265 -2.36 11.44 -13.75
C VAL A 265 -1.48 12.27 -14.65
N SER A 266 -0.94 13.38 -14.13
CA SER A 266 0.01 14.24 -14.85
C SER A 266 1.46 14.06 -14.41
N SER A 267 1.68 13.46 -13.24
CA SER A 267 3.01 13.18 -12.68
C SER A 267 2.98 11.80 -12.05
N LEU A 268 3.74 10.87 -12.63
CA LEU A 268 3.79 9.48 -12.20
C LEU A 268 4.44 9.27 -10.83
N GLU A 269 3.97 8.24 -10.13
CA GLU A 269 4.64 7.61 -8.99
C GLU A 269 5.00 6.17 -9.38
N HIS A 270 4.06 5.24 -9.20
CA HIS A 270 4.20 3.84 -9.58
C HIS A 270 3.51 3.57 -10.92
N VAL A 271 4.08 2.66 -11.70
CA VAL A 271 3.42 2.12 -12.90
C VAL A 271 3.35 0.61 -12.77
N GLN A 272 2.19 0.02 -13.02
CA GLN A 272 2.02 -1.42 -13.07
C GLN A 272 1.58 -1.89 -14.46
N ALA A 273 2.28 -2.87 -15.00
CA ALA A 273 1.81 -3.67 -16.13
C ALA A 273 1.26 -4.98 -15.59
N ARG A 274 -0.07 -5.06 -15.50
CA ARG A 274 -0.79 -6.26 -15.06
C ARG A 274 -1.02 -7.18 -16.25
N LEU A 275 -0.33 -8.31 -16.26
CA LEU A 275 -0.25 -9.21 -17.40
C LEU A 275 -0.86 -10.57 -17.06
N THR A 276 -1.68 -11.07 -17.98
CA THR A 276 -2.07 -12.48 -18.05
C THR A 276 -1.48 -13.06 -19.31
N LEU A 277 -0.57 -14.03 -19.17
CA LEU A 277 0.09 -14.67 -20.30
C LEU A 277 0.40 -16.14 -19.99
N SER A 278 0.30 -16.98 -21.02
CA SER A 278 0.77 -18.37 -20.97
C SER A 278 2.11 -18.48 -21.69
N HIS A 279 2.99 -19.34 -21.18
CA HIS A 279 4.22 -19.74 -21.85
C HIS A 279 4.62 -21.12 -21.36
N ASN A 280 5.16 -21.96 -22.25
CA ASN A 280 5.57 -23.32 -21.89
C ASN A 280 6.76 -23.38 -20.92
N GLN A 281 7.53 -22.29 -20.82
CA GLN A 281 8.63 -22.15 -19.86
C GLN A 281 8.81 -20.68 -19.47
N ARG A 282 8.33 -20.29 -18.29
CA ARG A 282 8.23 -18.90 -17.83
C ARG A 282 9.59 -18.21 -17.71
N GLY A 283 10.62 -18.90 -17.24
CA GLY A 283 11.97 -18.36 -17.04
C GLY A 283 12.71 -17.89 -18.28
N LYS A 284 12.23 -18.25 -19.48
CA LYS A 284 12.80 -17.77 -20.75
C LYS A 284 12.34 -16.37 -21.15
N LEU A 285 11.35 -15.82 -20.44
CA LEU A 285 10.78 -14.54 -20.79
C LEU A 285 11.62 -13.39 -20.22
N ALA A 286 11.88 -12.39 -21.04
CA ALA A 286 12.28 -11.06 -20.60
C ALA A 286 11.16 -10.08 -20.95
N ILE A 287 10.71 -9.29 -19.99
CA ILE A 287 9.60 -8.35 -20.17
C ILE A 287 10.08 -6.94 -19.89
N HIS A 288 9.77 -6.01 -20.79
CA HIS A 288 10.15 -4.62 -20.67
C HIS A 288 8.97 -3.70 -20.95
N LEU A 289 8.90 -2.59 -20.23
CA LEU A 289 7.92 -1.53 -20.44
C LEU A 289 8.65 -0.21 -20.69
N ILE A 290 8.29 0.47 -21.76
CA ILE A 290 8.89 1.74 -22.19
C ILE A 290 7.83 2.84 -22.03
N SER A 291 8.16 3.88 -21.28
CA SER A 291 7.31 5.06 -21.09
C SER A 291 7.31 5.98 -22.32
N PRO A 292 6.34 6.91 -22.45
CA PRO A 292 6.30 7.89 -23.55
C PRO A 292 7.56 8.76 -23.65
N LEU A 293 8.25 9.01 -22.53
CA LEU A 293 9.50 9.75 -22.49
C LEU A 293 10.74 8.87 -22.76
N GLY A 294 10.55 7.60 -23.12
CA GLY A 294 11.61 6.68 -23.53
C GLY A 294 12.28 5.91 -22.39
N THR A 295 11.77 6.00 -21.16
CA THR A 295 12.33 5.26 -20.02
C THR A 295 11.97 3.79 -20.12
N ARG A 296 12.99 2.95 -20.33
CA ARG A 296 12.85 1.49 -20.44
C ARG A 296 13.05 0.81 -19.10
N SER A 297 11.97 0.24 -18.56
CA SER A 297 11.94 -0.57 -17.34
C SER A 297 11.97 -2.06 -17.69
N THR A 298 12.89 -2.81 -17.10
CA THR A 298 12.88 -4.27 -17.15
C THR A 298 11.95 -4.79 -16.06
N LEU A 299 10.78 -5.27 -16.48
CA LEU A 299 9.76 -5.82 -15.59
C LEU A 299 10.07 -7.26 -15.17
N LEU A 300 10.72 -8.04 -16.03
CA LEU A 300 11.15 -9.40 -15.74
C LEU A 300 12.49 -9.66 -16.42
N PHE A 301 13.48 -10.06 -15.64
CA PHE A 301 14.72 -10.64 -16.18
C PHE A 301 14.54 -12.13 -16.47
N PRO A 302 15.27 -12.71 -17.44
CA PRO A 302 15.30 -14.16 -17.61
C PRO A 302 15.71 -14.86 -16.32
N ARG A 303 15.00 -15.93 -15.98
CA ARG A 303 15.25 -16.74 -14.79
C ARG A 303 15.50 -18.20 -15.20
N PRO A 304 16.75 -18.63 -15.39
CA PRO A 304 17.07 -19.95 -15.94
C PRO A 304 16.51 -21.13 -15.14
N ASN A 305 16.33 -20.96 -13.83
CA ASN A 305 15.79 -21.98 -12.93
C ASN A 305 14.25 -22.11 -13.00
N ASP A 306 13.56 -21.12 -13.56
CA ASP A 306 12.09 -21.11 -13.68
C ASP A 306 11.63 -21.91 -14.91
N LEU A 307 11.38 -23.20 -14.69
CA LEU A 307 10.88 -24.12 -15.71
C LEU A 307 9.34 -24.18 -15.78
N SER A 308 8.63 -23.33 -15.03
CA SER A 308 7.17 -23.40 -14.91
C SER A 308 6.46 -23.15 -16.24
N SER A 309 5.38 -23.90 -16.50
CA SER A 309 4.47 -23.70 -17.63
C SER A 309 3.19 -22.94 -17.26
N GLU A 310 3.08 -22.45 -16.02
CA GLU A 310 1.87 -21.77 -15.53
C GLU A 310 1.73 -20.34 -16.05
N GLY A 311 2.81 -19.77 -16.59
CA GLY A 311 2.85 -18.39 -17.07
C GLY A 311 2.64 -17.37 -15.94
N PHE A 312 2.01 -16.25 -16.27
CA PHE A 312 1.59 -15.23 -15.30
C PHE A 312 0.08 -15.09 -15.38
N ASN A 313 -0.58 -15.17 -14.23
CA ASN A 313 -2.02 -14.96 -14.13
C ASN A 313 -2.27 -13.63 -13.43
N ASP A 314 -2.64 -12.61 -14.22
CA ASP A 314 -3.06 -11.32 -13.69
C ASP A 314 -2.01 -10.67 -12.76
N TRP A 315 -0.73 -10.89 -13.07
CA TRP A 315 0.42 -10.48 -12.27
C TRP A 315 0.79 -9.04 -12.56
N ALA A 316 0.86 -8.21 -11.52
CA ALA A 316 1.08 -6.78 -11.63
C ALA A 316 2.56 -6.42 -11.49
N PHE A 317 3.35 -6.55 -12.55
CA PHE A 317 4.74 -6.08 -12.56
C PHE A 317 4.80 -4.57 -12.33
N MET A 318 5.63 -4.10 -11.41
CA MET A 318 5.70 -2.70 -11.01
C MET A 318 7.04 -2.06 -11.41
N THR A 319 7.01 -0.79 -11.81
CA THR A 319 8.20 0.03 -12.01
C THR A 319 8.09 1.37 -11.30
N THR A 320 9.19 1.79 -10.68
CA THR A 320 9.40 3.13 -10.11
C THR A 320 10.28 4.01 -11.00
N HIS A 321 10.79 3.49 -12.13
CA HIS A 321 11.82 4.17 -12.92
C HIS A 321 11.30 5.41 -13.66
N SER A 322 9.98 5.48 -13.91
CA SER A 322 9.31 6.61 -14.55
C SER A 322 8.69 7.60 -13.57
N TRP A 323 9.17 7.64 -12.32
CA TRP A 323 8.66 8.57 -11.30
C TRP A 323 8.84 10.03 -11.73
N ASP A 324 7.80 10.84 -11.49
CA ASP A 324 7.57 12.22 -11.94
C ASP A 324 7.45 12.43 -13.47
N GLU A 325 7.46 11.38 -14.29
CA GLU A 325 7.22 11.54 -15.74
C GLU A 325 5.75 11.87 -16.04
N ASP A 326 5.51 12.59 -17.15
CA ASP A 326 4.17 12.71 -17.75
C ASP A 326 3.83 11.40 -18.47
N PRO A 327 2.78 10.67 -18.05
CA PRO A 327 2.44 9.38 -18.63
C PRO A 327 1.66 9.46 -19.96
N GLN A 328 1.32 10.65 -20.46
CA GLN A 328 0.59 10.78 -21.72
C GLN A 328 1.45 10.43 -22.92
N GLY A 329 0.87 9.69 -23.86
CA GLY A 329 1.53 9.28 -25.10
C GLY A 329 1.68 7.78 -25.21
N GLU A 330 2.66 7.34 -25.99
CA GLU A 330 2.82 5.94 -26.37
C GLU A 330 3.59 5.12 -25.32
N TRP A 331 2.94 4.10 -24.79
CA TRP A 331 3.57 3.06 -23.98
C TRP A 331 3.86 1.84 -24.82
N THR A 332 5.04 1.25 -24.67
CA THR A 332 5.45 0.05 -25.40
C THR A 332 5.80 -1.08 -24.44
N LEU A 333 5.12 -2.22 -24.60
CA LEU A 333 5.44 -3.48 -23.93
C LEU A 333 6.24 -4.37 -24.89
N GLU A 334 7.42 -4.82 -24.44
CA GLU A 334 8.23 -5.82 -25.13
C GLU A 334 8.24 -7.12 -24.32
N ILE A 335 7.90 -8.24 -24.95
CA ILE A 335 8.08 -9.58 -24.37
C ILE A 335 9.00 -10.35 -25.31
N GLU A 336 10.13 -10.82 -24.80
CA GLU A 336 11.13 -11.56 -25.56
C GLU A 336 11.35 -12.95 -24.97
N ASN A 337 11.44 -13.96 -25.83
CA ASN A 337 11.90 -15.30 -25.48
C ASN A 337 13.41 -15.38 -25.74
N VAL A 338 14.21 -15.23 -24.69
CA VAL A 338 15.68 -15.07 -24.82
C VAL A 338 16.42 -16.35 -25.21
N ALA A 339 15.75 -17.51 -25.15
CA ALA A 339 16.29 -18.82 -25.50
C ALA A 339 15.29 -19.60 -26.36
N ALA A 340 14.80 -18.95 -27.40
CA ALA A 340 13.74 -19.47 -28.25
C ALA A 340 14.11 -20.79 -28.93
N ASN A 341 13.22 -21.77 -28.81
CA ASN A 341 13.26 -23.01 -29.56
C ASN A 341 11.97 -23.19 -30.39
N ARG A 342 11.98 -24.09 -31.38
CA ARG A 342 10.82 -24.31 -32.27
C ARG A 342 9.55 -24.85 -31.59
N ARG A 343 9.64 -25.25 -30.31
CA ARG A 343 8.52 -25.78 -29.52
C ARG A 343 7.94 -24.75 -28.55
N ASP A 344 8.64 -23.65 -28.34
CA ASP A 344 8.21 -22.60 -27.44
C ASP A 344 6.98 -21.92 -28.03
N HIS A 345 5.99 -21.71 -27.18
CA HIS A 345 4.74 -21.07 -27.53
C HIS A 345 4.23 -20.33 -26.30
N GLY A 346 3.62 -19.17 -26.56
CA GLY A 346 3.02 -18.38 -25.52
C GLY A 346 2.06 -17.36 -26.09
N LEU A 347 1.11 -16.96 -25.25
CA LEU A 347 0.01 -16.09 -25.61
C LEU A 347 -0.15 -15.04 -24.51
N LEU A 348 -0.05 -13.77 -24.88
CA LEU A 348 -0.48 -12.67 -24.03
C LEU A 348 -2.00 -12.51 -24.20
N SER A 349 -2.76 -12.81 -23.15
CA SER A 349 -4.23 -12.74 -23.18
C SER A 349 -4.78 -11.45 -22.60
N GLN A 350 -4.08 -10.84 -21.64
CA GLN A 350 -4.47 -9.57 -21.03
C GLN A 350 -3.27 -8.70 -20.73
N PHE A 351 -3.41 -7.40 -21.00
CA PHE A 351 -2.51 -6.37 -20.52
C PHE A 351 -3.33 -5.16 -20.06
N THR A 352 -3.26 -4.89 -18.76
CA THR A 352 -3.80 -3.69 -18.14
C THR A 352 -2.63 -2.82 -17.64
N LEU A 353 -2.56 -1.59 -18.12
CA LEU A 353 -1.62 -0.57 -17.65
C LEU A 353 -2.30 0.24 -16.54
N ILE A 354 -1.69 0.28 -15.36
CA ILE A 354 -2.17 1.03 -14.21
C ILE A 354 -1.14 2.11 -13.89
N LEU A 355 -1.58 3.36 -13.92
CA LEU A 355 -0.77 4.54 -13.67
C LEU A 355 -1.19 5.12 -12.32
N TRP A 356 -0.24 5.19 -11.39
CA TRP A 356 -0.41 5.83 -10.10
C TRP A 356 0.32 7.15 -10.09
N GLY A 357 -0.25 8.17 -9.44
CA GLY A 357 0.46 9.43 -9.28
C GLY A 357 -0.43 10.56 -8.78
N THR A 358 -0.08 11.77 -9.19
CA THR A 358 -0.85 12.99 -8.89
C THR A 358 -1.33 13.68 -10.16
N GLY A 359 -2.45 14.39 -10.06
CA GLY A 359 -2.95 15.27 -11.08
C GLY A 359 -3.68 16.48 -10.47
N PRO A 360 -4.10 17.44 -11.29
CA PRO A 360 -4.90 18.57 -10.82
C PRO A 360 -6.24 18.10 -10.23
N ASN A 361 -6.51 18.47 -8.98
CA ASN A 361 -7.76 18.15 -8.27
C ASN A 361 -9.01 18.80 -8.90
N PHE A 362 -8.82 19.87 -9.66
CA PHE A 362 -9.86 20.56 -10.42
C PHE A 362 -9.32 20.89 -11.80
N ILE A 363 -10.00 20.39 -12.83
CA ILE A 363 -9.83 20.87 -14.20
C ILE A 363 -10.48 22.26 -14.24
N ASN A 364 -9.71 23.32 -13.97
CA ASN A 364 -10.15 24.68 -14.25
C ASN A 364 -9.81 24.99 -15.71
N PRO A 365 -10.80 25.03 -16.61
CA PRO A 365 -10.59 25.26 -18.05
C PRO A 365 -9.97 26.64 -18.36
N SER A 366 -10.00 27.55 -17.38
CA SER A 366 -9.51 28.93 -17.47
C SER A 366 -8.08 29.10 -16.95
N SER A 367 -7.44 28.03 -16.46
CA SER A 367 -6.05 28.06 -15.99
C SER A 367 -5.07 28.09 -17.17
N SER A 368 -4.10 29.00 -17.12
CA SER A 368 -3.01 29.08 -18.11
C SER A 368 -2.10 27.85 -18.11
N ASP A 369 -2.12 27.05 -17.04
CA ASP A 369 -1.27 25.88 -16.83
C ASP A 369 -1.95 24.57 -17.26
N PHE A 370 -3.12 24.64 -17.93
CA PHE A 370 -3.85 23.46 -18.36
C PHE A 370 -3.23 22.85 -19.64
N PRO A 371 -2.76 21.58 -19.62
CA PRO A 371 -2.23 20.92 -20.81
C PRO A 371 -3.26 20.92 -21.93
N ARG A 372 -2.88 21.36 -23.14
CA ARG A 372 -3.80 21.41 -24.28
C ARG A 372 -3.83 20.04 -24.97
N PRO A 373 -5.01 19.46 -25.25
CA PRO A 373 -5.11 18.23 -26.01
C PRO A 373 -4.53 18.43 -27.43
N SER A 374 -3.90 17.38 -27.97
CA SER A 374 -3.28 17.40 -29.30
C SER A 374 -4.29 17.65 -30.43
N ASN A 375 -3.93 18.51 -31.39
CA ASN A 375 -4.78 19.02 -32.49
C ASN A 375 -5.22 17.99 -33.55
N ASN A 376 -4.90 16.70 -33.42
CA ASN A 376 -5.09 15.70 -34.48
C ASN A 376 -6.56 15.32 -34.77
N SER A 377 -7.52 15.78 -33.95
CA SER A 377 -8.95 15.47 -34.08
C SER A 377 -9.80 16.64 -34.58
N CYS A 378 -9.16 17.76 -34.92
CA CYS A 378 -9.83 18.96 -35.39
C CYS A 378 -10.12 18.92 -36.90
N LYS A 379 -11.33 19.30 -37.30
CA LYS A 379 -11.77 19.37 -38.70
C LYS A 379 -11.50 20.75 -39.31
N THR A 380 -11.73 21.82 -38.55
CA THR A 380 -11.59 23.21 -39.03
C THR A 380 -10.92 24.08 -37.98
N PHE A 381 -9.97 24.94 -38.39
CA PHE A 381 -9.25 25.88 -37.53
C PHE A 381 -9.60 27.33 -37.87
N ASP A 382 -9.50 28.22 -36.89
CA ASP A 382 -9.55 29.68 -37.11
C ASP A 382 -8.19 30.27 -37.54
N ALA A 383 -8.15 31.60 -37.73
CA ALA A 383 -6.95 32.34 -38.12
C ALA A 383 -5.81 32.26 -37.08
N GLN A 384 -6.10 31.86 -35.84
CA GLN A 384 -5.17 31.71 -34.73
C GLN A 384 -4.77 30.25 -34.46
N GLN A 385 -5.13 29.31 -35.37
CA GLN A 385 -4.89 27.87 -35.23
C GLN A 385 -5.63 27.23 -34.05
N ILE A 386 -6.76 27.79 -33.63
CA ILE A 386 -7.65 27.22 -32.63
C ILE A 386 -8.71 26.40 -33.33
N CYS A 387 -9.01 25.21 -32.80
CA CYS A 387 -10.03 24.36 -33.38
C CYS A 387 -11.43 24.98 -33.21
N ILE A 388 -12.18 25.10 -34.30
CA ILE A 388 -13.57 25.62 -34.28
C ILE A 388 -14.60 24.53 -34.60
N GLU A 389 -14.19 23.45 -35.25
CA GLU A 389 -15.07 22.32 -35.58
C GLU A 389 -14.31 21.01 -35.42
N CYS A 390 -14.91 20.04 -34.73
CA CYS A 390 -14.34 18.73 -34.48
C CYS A 390 -14.78 17.71 -35.53
N SER A 391 -13.97 16.67 -35.72
CA SER A 391 -14.37 15.52 -36.54
C SER A 391 -15.59 14.79 -35.92
N PRO A 392 -16.43 14.11 -36.72
CA PRO A 392 -17.58 13.38 -36.20
C PRO A 392 -17.21 12.42 -35.05
N GLY A 393 -17.96 12.47 -33.96
CA GLY A 393 -17.69 11.68 -32.75
C GLY A 393 -16.78 12.37 -31.71
N PHE A 394 -16.37 13.62 -31.97
CA PHE A 394 -15.68 14.48 -31.02
C PHE A 394 -16.48 15.76 -30.76
N SER A 395 -16.34 16.29 -29.55
CA SER A 395 -17.00 17.52 -29.10
C SER A 395 -15.95 18.58 -28.81
N LEU A 396 -16.26 19.82 -29.18
CA LEU A 396 -15.41 20.98 -28.92
C LEU A 396 -15.38 21.27 -27.42
N PHE A 397 -14.19 21.33 -26.84
CA PHE A 397 -14.00 21.76 -25.46
C PHE A 397 -12.81 22.72 -25.39
N LEU A 398 -13.08 23.96 -25.01
CA LEU A 398 -12.13 25.07 -24.98
C LEU A 398 -11.52 25.36 -26.36
N GLN A 399 -10.34 24.81 -26.65
CA GLN A 399 -9.53 25.09 -27.84
C GLN A 399 -9.19 23.81 -28.62
N GLY A 400 -9.79 22.67 -28.27
CA GLY A 400 -9.52 21.38 -28.89
C GLY A 400 -10.71 20.42 -28.87
N CYS A 401 -10.52 19.23 -29.42
CA CYS A 401 -11.57 18.23 -29.61
C CYS A 401 -11.40 17.06 -28.64
N VAL A 402 -12.45 16.75 -27.88
CA VAL A 402 -12.47 15.62 -26.94
C VAL A 402 -13.51 14.59 -27.35
N LYS A 403 -13.21 13.31 -27.18
CA LYS A 403 -14.16 12.23 -27.50
C LYS A 403 -15.27 12.10 -26.45
N LEU A 404 -14.94 12.45 -25.21
CA LEU A 404 -15.84 12.45 -24.06
C LEU A 404 -15.68 13.78 -23.33
N CYS A 405 -16.79 14.42 -22.98
CA CYS A 405 -16.75 15.66 -22.20
C CYS A 405 -16.30 15.38 -20.76
N PRO A 406 -15.49 16.27 -20.16
CA PRO A 406 -15.04 16.11 -18.78
C PRO A 406 -16.22 16.21 -17.79
N PRO A 407 -16.09 15.67 -16.56
CA PRO A 407 -17.09 15.83 -15.50
C PRO A 407 -17.49 17.29 -15.30
N GLY A 408 -18.78 17.52 -15.09
CA GLY A 408 -19.35 18.85 -15.09
C GLY A 408 -19.68 19.41 -16.49
N PHE A 409 -19.48 18.64 -17.57
CA PHE A 409 -19.90 18.98 -18.92
C PHE A 409 -20.60 17.81 -19.62
N SER A 410 -21.58 18.10 -20.47
CA SER A 410 -22.21 17.13 -21.38
C SER A 410 -22.07 17.58 -22.84
N SER A 411 -22.04 16.62 -23.75
CA SER A 411 -21.97 16.90 -25.17
C SER A 411 -23.32 17.39 -25.69
N GLY A 412 -23.36 18.56 -26.29
CA GLY A 412 -24.56 19.11 -26.90
C GLY A 412 -24.27 20.12 -28.01
N PRO A 413 -25.28 20.50 -28.79
CA PRO A 413 -25.15 21.49 -29.84
C PRO A 413 -24.92 22.88 -29.22
N GLN A 414 -23.80 23.51 -29.55
CA GLN A 414 -23.51 24.91 -29.26
C GLN A 414 -23.64 25.72 -30.54
N LEU A 415 -24.36 26.84 -30.45
CA LEU A 415 -24.46 27.79 -31.56
C LEU A 415 -23.19 28.65 -31.59
N LEU A 416 -22.46 28.62 -32.71
CA LEU A 416 -21.37 29.55 -32.94
C LEU A 416 -21.91 30.82 -33.59
N ASN A 417 -21.57 31.97 -33.01
CA ASN A 417 -21.91 33.26 -33.60
C ASN A 417 -20.71 33.73 -34.45
N LEU A 418 -20.57 33.15 -35.65
CA LEU A 418 -19.56 33.59 -36.60
C LEU A 418 -20.05 34.86 -37.31
N SER A 419 -19.51 36.01 -36.92
CA SER A 419 -19.68 37.26 -37.65
C SER A 419 -18.73 37.30 -38.84
N LEU A 420 -19.06 36.58 -39.92
CA LEU A 420 -18.52 36.92 -41.22
C LEU A 420 -19.45 37.97 -41.86
N GLU A 421 -18.83 39.03 -42.37
CA GLU A 421 -19.51 40.12 -43.05
C GLU A 421 -20.45 39.57 -44.13
N ASN A 422 -21.74 39.82 -43.93
CA ASN A 422 -22.89 39.46 -44.75
C ASN A 422 -23.27 37.96 -44.78
N TRP A 423 -24.47 37.72 -44.22
CA TRP A 423 -25.23 36.46 -44.09
C TRP A 423 -24.84 35.58 -42.89
N VAL A 424 -25.67 35.64 -41.84
CA VAL A 424 -25.58 34.76 -40.66
C VAL A 424 -26.28 33.44 -40.99
N ASP A 425 -25.52 32.37 -41.17
CA ASP A 425 -26.05 31.01 -41.09
C ASP A 425 -25.64 30.42 -39.74
N LEU A 426 -26.61 30.14 -38.87
CA LEU A 426 -26.37 29.60 -37.53
C LEU A 426 -25.84 28.17 -37.66
N SER A 427 -24.54 28.00 -37.65
CA SER A 427 -23.91 26.69 -37.60
C SER A 427 -23.90 26.20 -36.15
N SER A 428 -24.55 25.06 -35.89
CA SER A 428 -24.43 24.35 -34.63
C SER A 428 -23.22 23.41 -34.67
N VAL A 429 -22.34 23.51 -33.68
CA VAL A 429 -21.23 22.59 -33.49
C VAL A 429 -21.46 21.75 -32.24
N GLN A 430 -20.97 20.52 -32.25
CA GLN A 430 -21.02 19.68 -31.06
C GLN A 430 -19.94 20.15 -30.08
N ALA A 431 -20.34 20.57 -28.87
CA ALA A 431 -19.44 21.07 -27.85
C ALA A 431 -19.77 20.51 -26.47
N CYS A 432 -18.82 20.61 -25.56
CA CYS A 432 -19.01 20.25 -24.15
C CYS A 432 -19.61 21.45 -23.41
N LEU A 433 -20.91 21.35 -23.14
CA LEU A 433 -21.70 22.35 -22.43
C LEU A 433 -21.70 22.06 -20.92
N PRO A 434 -21.61 23.07 -20.05
CA PRO A 434 -21.58 22.85 -18.62
C PRO A 434 -22.89 22.21 -18.12
N CYS A 435 -22.75 21.28 -17.18
CA CYS A 435 -23.87 20.71 -16.44
C CYS A 435 -24.59 21.79 -15.64
N ASN A 436 -25.86 21.53 -15.30
CA ASN A 436 -26.56 22.35 -14.32
C ASN A 436 -25.75 22.37 -13.00
N PRO A 437 -25.59 23.52 -12.33
CA PRO A 437 -24.81 23.64 -11.08
C PRO A 437 -25.27 22.71 -9.95
N ALA A 438 -26.52 22.22 -10.00
CA ALA A 438 -27.03 21.24 -9.05
C ALA A 438 -26.46 19.81 -9.27
N CYS A 439 -25.92 19.51 -10.45
CA CYS A 439 -25.38 18.21 -10.83
C CYS A 439 -23.84 18.17 -10.71
N LEU A 440 -23.30 17.00 -10.37
CA LEU A 440 -21.85 16.72 -10.44
C LEU A 440 -21.46 16.16 -11.82
N THR A 441 -22.27 15.27 -12.38
CA THR A 441 -22.19 14.84 -13.78
C THR A 441 -23.59 14.85 -14.39
N CYS A 442 -23.69 14.98 -15.71
CA CYS A 442 -24.96 15.13 -16.41
C CYS A 442 -24.93 14.50 -17.80
N PHE A 443 -26.10 14.15 -18.34
CA PHE A 443 -26.27 13.78 -19.75
C PHE A 443 -26.76 14.97 -20.60
N GLY A 444 -27.13 16.09 -19.97
CA GLY A 444 -27.58 17.31 -20.61
C GLY A 444 -27.40 18.53 -19.69
N SER A 445 -27.67 19.73 -20.20
CA SER A 445 -27.54 20.98 -19.42
C SER A 445 -28.79 21.31 -18.58
N GLY A 446 -29.85 20.50 -18.65
CA GLY A 446 -31.09 20.71 -17.92
C GLY A 446 -30.95 20.47 -16.41
N PRO A 447 -31.82 21.08 -15.58
CA PRO A 447 -31.87 20.87 -14.13
C PRO A 447 -32.28 19.45 -13.73
N THR A 448 -32.83 18.69 -14.67
CA THR A 448 -33.25 17.29 -14.54
C THR A 448 -32.40 16.37 -15.40
N ASP A 449 -31.19 16.76 -15.78
CA ASP A 449 -30.32 15.92 -16.61
C ASP A 449 -29.10 15.39 -15.83
N CYS A 450 -29.21 15.32 -14.51
CA CYS A 450 -28.12 14.87 -13.64
C CYS A 450 -27.94 13.34 -13.73
N LEU A 451 -26.68 12.91 -13.79
CA LEU A 451 -26.23 11.51 -13.66
C LEU A 451 -25.64 11.24 -12.27
N SER A 452 -25.05 12.25 -11.63
CA SER A 452 -24.57 12.17 -10.25
C SER A 452 -24.70 13.52 -9.55
N CYS A 453 -24.71 13.49 -8.21
CA CYS A 453 -24.93 14.67 -7.38
C CYS A 453 -23.69 15.02 -6.55
N PRO A 454 -23.50 16.32 -6.23
CA PRO A 454 -22.46 16.75 -5.30
C PRO A 454 -22.64 16.14 -3.90
N PRO A 455 -21.59 16.12 -3.06
CA PRO A 455 -21.68 15.69 -1.67
C PRO A 455 -22.82 16.41 -0.93
N HIS A 456 -23.60 15.68 -0.13
CA HIS A 456 -24.80 16.16 0.60
C HIS A 456 -26.06 16.38 -0.26
N SER A 457 -26.08 15.87 -1.48
CA SER A 457 -27.28 15.75 -2.32
C SER A 457 -27.43 14.31 -2.80
N HIS A 458 -28.66 13.87 -3.07
CA HIS A 458 -28.94 12.56 -3.63
C HIS A 458 -29.69 12.70 -4.96
N LEU A 459 -29.44 11.76 -5.87
CA LEU A 459 -30.10 11.72 -7.16
C LEU A 459 -31.52 11.18 -6.97
N PHE A 460 -32.52 11.98 -7.34
CA PHE A 460 -33.91 11.55 -7.39
C PHE A 460 -34.41 11.70 -8.82
N LEU A 461 -34.79 10.57 -9.43
CA LEU A 461 -35.02 10.46 -10.88
C LEU A 461 -33.77 10.89 -11.65
N THR A 462 -33.73 12.14 -12.08
CA THR A 462 -32.63 12.74 -12.86
C THR A 462 -32.29 14.15 -12.36
N SER A 463 -32.73 14.54 -11.16
CA SER A 463 -32.39 15.80 -10.51
C SER A 463 -31.72 15.58 -9.15
N CYS A 464 -30.88 16.51 -8.73
CA CYS A 464 -30.20 16.44 -7.45
C CYS A 464 -30.99 17.17 -6.36
N LEU A 465 -31.41 16.44 -5.33
CA LEU A 465 -32.12 16.99 -4.18
C LEU A 465 -31.18 17.10 -2.98
N HIS A 466 -31.15 18.29 -2.36
CA HIS A 466 -30.32 18.56 -1.19
C HIS A 466 -30.90 17.89 0.07
N GLN A 467 -30.06 17.18 0.83
CA GLN A 467 -30.48 16.56 2.08
C GLN A 467 -30.52 17.61 3.21
N ASN A 468 -31.72 17.93 3.69
CA ASN A 468 -31.89 18.68 4.94
C ASN A 468 -31.57 17.78 6.15
N GLN A 469 -31.02 18.39 7.22
CA GLN A 469 -30.42 17.71 8.39
C GLN A 469 -31.32 16.72 9.16
N VAL A 470 -32.60 16.58 8.81
CA VAL A 470 -33.57 15.71 9.50
C VAL A 470 -33.57 14.27 8.97
N GLN A 471 -32.94 13.99 7.82
CA GLN A 471 -32.92 12.64 7.22
C GLN A 471 -31.69 11.79 7.54
N ARG A 472 -30.78 12.24 8.43
CA ARG A 472 -29.68 11.39 8.92
C ARG A 472 -30.21 10.36 9.93
N LYS A 473 -30.66 9.21 9.44
CA LYS A 473 -30.72 8.00 10.26
C LYS A 473 -29.68 7.01 9.73
N SER A 474 -28.70 6.70 10.57
CA SER A 474 -27.69 5.67 10.29
C SER A 474 -28.36 4.30 10.10
N PRO A 475 -27.84 3.42 9.22
CA PRO A 475 -28.41 2.10 9.03
C PRO A 475 -28.03 1.19 10.20
N GLN A 476 -29.03 0.57 10.84
CA GLN A 476 -28.86 -0.63 11.65
C GLN A 476 -29.22 -1.88 10.83
N PRO A 477 -28.62 -3.05 11.12
CA PRO A 477 -28.65 -4.21 10.25
C PRO A 477 -29.87 -5.12 10.53
N GLY A 478 -30.51 -5.60 9.45
CA GLY A 478 -31.25 -6.88 9.44
C GLY A 478 -32.72 -6.84 8.97
N GLY A 479 -33.02 -7.60 7.92
CA GLY A 479 -34.29 -8.31 7.75
C GLY A 479 -35.20 -7.88 6.59
N PRO A 480 -35.75 -8.81 5.77
CA PRO A 480 -36.35 -8.53 4.45
C PRO A 480 -37.88 -8.41 4.47
N GLN A 481 -38.47 -7.66 3.54
CA GLN A 481 -39.74 -7.89 2.81
C GLN A 481 -40.17 -6.61 2.09
N ASP A 482 -40.22 -6.62 0.75
CA ASP A 482 -41.36 -6.96 -0.12
C ASP A 482 -42.31 -5.77 -0.36
N ASP A 483 -42.21 -5.26 -1.59
CA ASP A 483 -43.27 -4.87 -2.52
C ASP A 483 -44.53 -4.16 -2.01
N THR A 484 -44.76 -2.93 -2.48
CA THR A 484 -45.68 -2.65 -3.60
C THR A 484 -45.87 -1.15 -3.84
N ALA A 485 -45.74 -0.74 -5.10
CA ALA A 485 -46.25 0.52 -5.63
C ALA A 485 -47.80 0.49 -5.64
N GLN A 486 -48.57 1.59 -5.57
CA GLN A 486 -48.78 2.60 -6.62
C GLN A 486 -49.92 3.58 -6.15
N PRO A 487 -50.38 4.58 -6.93
CA PRO A 487 -50.38 6.00 -6.52
C PRO A 487 -51.79 6.64 -6.46
N GLN A 488 -51.90 7.90 -6.01
CA GLN A 488 -52.99 8.81 -6.45
C GLN A 488 -52.71 10.29 -6.07
N GLY A 489 -52.75 11.18 -7.08
CA GLY A 489 -53.12 12.60 -6.93
C GLY A 489 -54.62 12.73 -6.63
N GLU A 490 -55.24 13.88 -6.36
CA GLU A 490 -55.04 15.27 -6.74
C GLU A 490 -55.62 16.21 -5.65
N ILE A 491 -55.63 17.51 -5.97
CA ILE A 491 -55.80 18.73 -5.17
C ILE A 491 -57.31 19.05 -4.85
N PRO A 492 -57.74 20.24 -4.35
CA PRO A 492 -58.26 20.42 -2.99
C PRO A 492 -59.72 20.96 -2.90
N SER A 493 -60.19 21.13 -1.65
CA SER A 493 -61.11 22.17 -1.15
C SER A 493 -62.51 21.74 -0.70
N ALA A 494 -62.71 21.96 0.60
CA ALA A 494 -63.88 22.57 1.27
C ALA A 494 -65.28 21.95 1.08
N VAL A 495 -65.90 21.56 2.21
CA VAL A 495 -67.07 22.22 2.84
C VAL A 495 -67.70 21.30 3.89
N ASN A 496 -67.90 21.85 5.09
CA ASN A 496 -68.89 21.60 6.15
C ASN A 496 -69.50 20.21 6.39
N GLY A 497 -69.55 19.84 7.67
CA GLY A 497 -70.81 19.42 8.28
C GLY A 497 -70.77 18.25 9.27
N ASN A 498 -70.76 18.59 10.56
CA ASN A 498 -71.49 17.99 11.69
C ASN A 498 -71.58 16.47 11.93
N GLY A 499 -71.35 16.14 13.21
CA GLY A 499 -72.02 15.06 13.98
C GLY A 499 -71.41 13.68 13.76
N GLY A 500 -70.78 13.02 14.73
CA GLY A 500 -71.22 12.86 16.12
C GLY A 500 -72.08 11.61 16.19
N ASP A 501 -71.48 10.45 16.50
CA ASP A 501 -72.07 9.35 17.28
C ASP A 501 -71.01 8.26 17.52
N GLU A 502 -70.93 7.83 18.78
CA GLU A 502 -70.04 6.80 19.35
C GLU A 502 -70.93 5.65 19.91
N PRO A 503 -70.38 4.59 20.52
CA PRO A 503 -69.95 3.25 20.05
C PRO A 503 -71.06 2.17 20.32
N PRO A 504 -70.89 0.82 20.51
CA PRO A 504 -69.90 0.01 21.28
C PRO A 504 -69.41 -1.25 20.49
N GLY A 505 -68.57 -2.20 20.93
CA GLY A 505 -67.93 -2.55 22.18
C GLY A 505 -67.07 -3.84 22.04
N PHE A 506 -66.14 -4.02 22.99
CA PHE A 506 -65.52 -5.26 23.51
C PHE A 506 -64.82 -6.27 22.59
N THR A 507 -63.51 -6.48 22.80
CA THR A 507 -62.98 -7.60 23.62
C THR A 507 -61.45 -7.55 23.78
N ILE A 508 -60.98 -7.77 25.01
CA ILE A 508 -59.57 -7.93 25.41
C ILE A 508 -59.35 -9.42 25.74
N ALA A 509 -58.29 -10.04 25.19
CA ALA A 509 -57.50 -11.14 25.78
C ALA A 509 -56.22 -11.40 24.90
N PRO A 510 -55.18 -12.12 25.37
CA PRO A 510 -54.02 -11.56 26.05
C PRO A 510 -52.67 -11.80 25.32
N SER A 511 -51.64 -11.02 25.68
CA SER A 511 -50.27 -11.20 25.17
C SER A 511 -49.60 -12.45 25.73
N SER A 512 -49.13 -13.34 24.87
CA SER A 512 -48.34 -14.52 25.22
C SER A 512 -46.86 -14.15 25.43
N GLN A 513 -46.44 -14.07 26.70
CA GLN A 513 -45.03 -13.91 27.13
C GLN A 513 -44.18 -15.19 26.95
N LEU A 514 -44.48 -16.00 25.94
CA LEU A 514 -43.79 -17.28 25.71
C LEU A 514 -42.32 -17.13 25.23
N PRO A 515 -41.98 -16.16 24.34
CA PRO A 515 -40.60 -16.06 23.82
C PRO A 515 -39.59 -15.58 24.87
N ALA A 516 -40.00 -14.67 25.75
CA ALA A 516 -39.13 -14.09 26.77
C ALA A 516 -38.75 -15.12 27.86
N VAL A 517 -39.71 -15.96 28.27
CA VAL A 517 -39.47 -17.02 29.26
C VAL A 517 -38.51 -18.08 28.71
N VAL A 518 -38.65 -18.46 27.43
CA VAL A 518 -37.74 -19.42 26.78
C VAL A 518 -36.32 -18.86 26.68
N ALA A 519 -36.17 -17.57 26.36
CA ALA A 519 -34.85 -16.93 26.29
C ALA A 519 -34.16 -16.86 27.65
N VAL A 520 -34.90 -16.53 28.72
CA VAL A 520 -34.36 -16.46 30.09
C VAL A 520 -33.97 -17.86 30.60
N LEU A 521 -34.79 -18.87 30.35
CA LEU A 521 -34.48 -20.25 30.74
C LEU A 521 -33.27 -20.81 29.97
N SER A 522 -33.13 -20.45 28.68
CA SER A 522 -31.97 -20.85 27.88
C SER A 522 -30.67 -20.21 28.39
N CYS A 523 -30.73 -18.93 28.76
CA CYS A 523 -29.57 -18.22 29.31
C CYS A 523 -29.16 -18.77 30.68
N ALA A 524 -30.14 -19.11 31.53
CA ALA A 524 -29.90 -19.75 32.82
C ALA A 524 -29.26 -21.15 32.67
N PHE A 525 -29.69 -21.93 31.67
CA PHE A 525 -29.13 -23.27 31.41
C PHE A 525 -27.69 -23.20 30.92
N ILE A 526 -27.35 -22.22 30.07
CA ILE A 526 -25.98 -21.98 29.60
C ILE A 526 -25.07 -21.59 30.77
N LEU A 527 -25.51 -20.69 31.64
CA LEU A 527 -24.73 -20.29 32.82
C LEU A 527 -24.52 -21.48 33.78
N ALA A 528 -25.55 -22.28 34.01
CA ALA A 528 -25.45 -23.47 34.87
C ALA A 528 -24.48 -24.52 34.30
N SER A 529 -24.45 -24.70 32.97
CA SER A 529 -23.52 -25.62 32.32
C SER A 529 -22.07 -25.11 32.35
N PHE A 530 -21.83 -23.80 32.20
CA PHE A 530 -20.50 -23.21 32.41
C PHE A 530 -19.99 -23.38 33.85
N VAL A 531 -20.85 -23.15 34.84
CA VAL A 531 -20.49 -23.37 36.26
C VAL A 531 -20.21 -24.85 36.53
N GLY A 532 -21.02 -25.76 35.96
CA GLY A 532 -20.82 -27.19 36.07
C GLY A 532 -19.48 -27.64 35.48
N VAL A 533 -19.13 -27.18 34.29
CA VAL A 533 -17.83 -27.47 33.64
C VAL A 533 -16.68 -26.87 34.44
N PHE A 534 -16.82 -25.64 34.95
CA PHE A 534 -15.80 -25.01 35.78
C PHE A 534 -15.56 -25.80 37.08
N LEU A 535 -16.61 -26.23 37.77
CA LEU A 535 -16.48 -27.06 38.98
C LEU A 535 -15.88 -28.43 38.69
N LEU A 536 -16.24 -29.06 37.56
CA LEU A 536 -15.63 -30.31 37.10
C LEU A 536 -14.13 -30.17 36.82
N LEU A 537 -13.72 -29.04 36.24
CA LEU A 537 -12.32 -28.71 36.00
C LEU A 537 -11.57 -28.44 37.32
N GLN A 538 -12.20 -27.78 38.29
CA GLN A 538 -11.63 -27.57 39.62
C GLN A 538 -11.46 -28.89 40.40
N ILE A 539 -12.45 -29.79 40.35
CA ILE A 539 -12.41 -31.10 41.00
C ILE A 539 -11.37 -32.03 40.35
N ARG A 540 -11.16 -31.93 39.03
CA ARG A 540 -10.10 -32.67 38.31
C ARG A 540 -8.69 -32.14 38.57
N SER A 541 -8.53 -30.90 39.03
CA SER A 541 -7.21 -30.29 39.24
C SER A 541 -6.59 -30.50 40.62
N GLY A 542 -7.28 -31.21 41.54
CA GLY A 542 -6.70 -31.69 42.80
C GLY A 542 -5.98 -30.61 43.62
N GLY A 543 -6.73 -29.73 44.29
CA GLY A 543 -6.16 -28.72 45.18
C GLY A 543 -7.12 -28.35 46.31
N THR A 544 -6.66 -28.56 47.54
CA THR A 544 -7.38 -28.53 48.82
C THR A 544 -7.87 -27.14 49.25
N LEU A 545 -9.06 -27.11 49.88
CA LEU A 545 -9.57 -25.99 50.68
C LEU A 545 -8.72 -25.77 51.95
N SER A 546 -8.19 -24.56 52.11
CA SER A 546 -7.85 -23.89 53.38
C SER A 546 -7.53 -22.44 53.01
N GLY A 547 -8.19 -21.37 53.47
CA GLY A 547 -8.54 -21.01 54.84
C GLY A 547 -7.81 -19.69 55.18
N TRP A 548 -8.59 -18.64 55.52
CA TRP A 548 -8.19 -17.33 56.08
C TRP A 548 -7.55 -16.26 55.16
N ARG A 549 -8.19 -15.10 54.96
CA ARG A 549 -8.45 -13.92 55.84
C ARG A 549 -7.32 -12.87 55.79
N THR A 550 -7.67 -11.71 55.22
CA THR A 550 -7.41 -10.33 55.67
C THR A 550 -6.05 -10.00 56.30
N LYS A 551 -5.30 -9.06 55.66
CA LYS A 551 -5.07 -7.68 56.15
C LYS A 551 -3.90 -7.01 55.40
N LEU A 552 -4.14 -5.81 54.87
CA LEU A 552 -3.14 -4.74 54.73
C LEU A 552 -2.84 -4.15 56.13
N PRO A 553 -1.61 -3.71 56.44
CA PRO A 553 -1.16 -2.32 56.19
C PRO A 553 0.34 -2.23 55.78
N SER A 554 0.80 -1.26 54.97
CA SER A 554 1.08 0.18 55.22
C SER A 554 2.42 0.49 55.96
N VAL A 555 3.20 1.36 55.30
CA VAL A 555 3.94 2.54 55.86
C VAL A 555 5.42 2.41 56.31
N TYR A 556 6.27 3.15 55.55
CA TYR A 556 7.40 4.04 55.91
C TYR A 556 8.81 3.58 56.34
N SER A 557 9.73 4.51 56.03
CA SER A 557 11.01 4.86 56.67
C SER A 557 12.27 4.24 56.02
N GLN A 558 13.03 4.96 55.19
CA GLN A 558 14.03 6.02 55.50
C GLN A 558 15.27 5.47 56.23
N THR A 559 16.46 5.48 55.58
CA THR A 559 17.69 6.12 56.08
C THR A 559 18.92 5.97 55.15
N ARG A 560 19.75 7.02 55.19
CA ARG A 560 21.04 7.28 54.54
C ARG A 560 22.19 6.43 55.09
N GLY A 561 23.25 6.25 54.29
CA GLY A 561 24.58 5.90 54.78
C GLY A 561 25.69 6.05 53.74
N VAL A 562 26.50 7.09 53.88
CA VAL A 562 27.74 7.39 53.13
C VAL A 562 28.92 6.65 53.78
N ARG A 563 29.90 6.15 53.00
CA ARG A 563 31.30 6.04 53.46
C ARG A 563 32.31 6.05 52.31
N VAL A 564 33.41 6.75 52.59
CA VAL A 564 34.57 7.08 51.76
C VAL A 564 35.71 6.11 52.09
N GLY A 565 36.57 5.78 51.10
CA GLY A 565 37.83 5.07 51.33
C GLY A 565 38.81 5.27 50.17
N PHE A 566 39.93 5.96 50.47
CA PHE A 566 41.09 6.20 49.61
C PHE A 566 42.05 4.99 49.62
N GLY A 567 42.73 4.73 48.50
CA GLY A 567 43.88 3.82 48.42
C GLY A 567 44.67 3.96 47.11
N PHE A 568 45.91 4.43 47.20
CA PHE A 568 46.90 4.59 46.13
C PHE A 568 47.60 3.26 45.79
N GLY A 569 47.94 3.04 44.51
CA GLY A 569 48.84 1.97 44.07
C GLY A 569 49.18 2.06 42.57
N PHE A 570 50.48 2.18 42.26
CA PHE A 570 51.07 2.43 40.95
C PHE A 570 51.16 1.19 40.02
N SER A 571 51.13 1.45 38.70
CA SER A 571 51.95 0.86 37.62
C SER A 571 51.24 0.15 36.43
N GLN A 572 51.60 0.66 35.23
CA GLN A 572 51.88 -0.02 33.96
C GLN A 572 50.75 -0.66 33.10
N GLY A 573 50.19 0.18 32.21
CA GLY A 573 50.30 0.04 30.75
C GLY A 573 49.88 -1.28 30.05
N ARG A 574 48.62 -1.33 29.61
CA ARG A 574 48.22 -1.95 28.33
C ARG A 574 46.91 -1.32 27.85
N GLU A 575 46.95 -0.53 26.78
CA GLU A 575 45.77 0.08 26.17
C GLU A 575 44.78 -1.01 25.70
N ARG A 576 43.68 -1.17 26.42
CA ARG A 576 42.44 -1.73 25.88
C ARG A 576 41.56 -0.57 25.47
N LYS A 577 41.27 -0.46 24.17
CA LYS A 577 40.18 0.39 23.66
C LYS A 577 38.88 -0.07 24.33
N ALA A 578 38.42 0.72 25.29
CA ALA A 578 37.17 0.49 25.99
C ALA A 578 36.00 0.68 25.00
N ARG A 579 35.26 -0.40 24.74
CA ARG A 579 33.90 -0.30 24.21
C ARG A 579 33.02 0.19 25.37
N ILE A 580 32.55 1.43 25.26
CA ILE A 580 31.58 2.01 26.19
C ILE A 580 30.22 1.42 25.82
N CYS A 581 29.76 0.42 26.58
CA CYS A 581 28.36 0.03 26.59
C CYS A 581 27.64 0.89 27.62
N TYR A 582 26.60 1.62 27.19
CA TYR A 582 25.69 2.32 28.09
C TYR A 582 24.96 1.30 28.97
N LYS A 583 25.18 1.36 30.29
CA LYS A 583 24.43 0.63 31.31
C LYS A 583 23.44 1.59 31.98
N GLY A 584 22.16 1.29 31.84
CA GLY A 584 21.05 1.81 32.66
C GLY A 584 19.85 0.94 32.30
N ILE A 585 19.32 0.10 33.18
CA ILE A 585 18.42 0.39 34.32
C ILE A 585 18.58 -0.77 35.36
N PRO A 586 18.32 -0.57 36.67
CA PRO A 586 18.69 -1.51 37.73
C PRO A 586 17.69 -2.68 37.85
N THR A 587 18.21 -3.90 37.96
CA THR A 587 17.47 -5.09 38.44
C THR A 587 17.64 -5.22 39.94
N VAL A 588 16.53 -5.13 40.69
CA VAL A 588 16.42 -5.56 42.08
C VAL A 588 16.06 -7.05 42.09
N TRP A 589 16.43 -7.76 43.17
CA TRP A 589 16.27 -9.20 43.46
C TRP A 589 17.34 -10.05 42.75
N GLY A 590 18.30 -10.69 43.41
CA GLY A 590 18.42 -11.14 44.80
C GLY A 590 18.92 -12.58 44.73
N ASP A 591 20.19 -12.79 45.07
CA ASP A 591 20.88 -14.09 45.08
C ASP A 591 20.24 -15.05 46.08
N GLU A 592 20.02 -16.31 45.66
CA GLU A 592 20.08 -17.48 46.56
C GLU A 592 20.66 -18.70 45.80
N ASP A 593 21.83 -19.14 46.30
CA ASP A 593 22.33 -20.51 46.50
C ASP A 593 22.65 -21.48 45.33
N MET A 594 23.92 -21.44 44.94
CA MET A 594 24.95 -22.49 45.09
C MET A 594 24.50 -23.93 45.43
N ILE A 595 24.68 -24.90 44.50
CA ILE A 595 25.22 -26.26 44.76
C ILE A 595 26.02 -26.77 43.53
N THR A 596 27.18 -27.36 43.83
CA THR A 596 28.26 -27.97 43.02
C THR A 596 27.99 -29.41 42.50
N TYR A 597 28.93 -29.90 41.66
CA TYR A 597 29.21 -31.29 41.18
C TYR A 597 28.45 -31.75 39.91
N GLU A 598 29.01 -32.51 38.96
CA GLU A 598 30.37 -32.90 38.56
C GLU A 598 30.27 -33.43 37.10
N SER A 599 31.42 -33.73 36.50
CA SER A 599 31.72 -34.18 35.13
C SER A 599 31.15 -35.53 34.69
N GLU A 600 30.97 -35.72 33.36
CA GLU A 600 31.40 -36.85 32.49
C GLU A 600 30.61 -36.80 31.15
N SER A 601 31.21 -36.48 30.01
CA SER A 601 31.89 -37.33 28.99
C SER A 601 30.97 -38.24 28.15
N ASP A 602 31.14 -38.08 26.83
CA ASP A 602 30.96 -39.02 25.70
C ASP A 602 29.60 -39.21 25.00
N SER A 603 29.59 -38.71 23.76
CA SER A 603 29.07 -39.28 22.49
C SER A 603 27.91 -40.28 22.50
N GLU A 604 26.81 -39.96 21.80
CA GLU A 604 26.46 -40.50 20.48
C GLU A 604 25.13 -39.94 19.95
N GLU A 605 24.96 -40.15 18.66
CA GLU A 605 23.95 -39.76 17.67
C GLU A 605 22.43 -39.91 17.98
N VAL A 606 21.65 -39.11 17.23
CA VAL A 606 20.23 -39.29 16.78
C VAL A 606 19.08 -38.60 17.57
N SER A 607 18.49 -37.62 16.85
CA SER A 607 17.10 -37.16 16.78
C SER A 607 16.23 -36.92 18.04
N GLY A 608 15.64 -35.72 18.07
CA GLY A 608 14.22 -35.55 18.39
C GLY A 608 13.89 -34.93 19.75
N HIS A 609 13.08 -33.88 19.68
CA HIS A 609 12.27 -33.25 20.74
C HIS A 609 12.90 -32.16 21.62
N SER A 610 12.41 -30.93 21.34
CA SER A 610 11.68 -30.06 22.28
C SER A 610 12.38 -29.71 23.60
N GLU A 611 12.94 -28.50 23.65
CA GLU A 611 13.19 -27.82 24.91
C GLU A 611 12.40 -26.51 25.03
N ARG A 612 11.27 -26.65 25.72
CA ARG A 612 10.76 -25.80 26.80
C ARG A 612 10.72 -24.29 26.56
N THR A 613 9.56 -23.90 26.07
CA THR A 613 8.80 -22.66 26.25
C THR A 613 8.99 -21.99 27.63
N ALA A 614 9.45 -20.73 27.63
CA ALA A 614 9.23 -19.80 28.72
C ALA A 614 8.06 -18.87 28.36
N PHE A 615 6.93 -19.02 29.07
CA PHE A 615 5.79 -18.12 28.97
C PHE A 615 6.10 -16.80 29.68
N ILE A 616 6.05 -15.68 28.98
CA ILE A 616 5.93 -14.36 29.62
C ILE A 616 4.49 -13.87 29.43
N LYS A 617 3.83 -13.74 30.58
CA LYS A 617 2.47 -13.28 30.78
C LYS A 617 2.37 -11.81 30.39
N THR A 618 1.48 -11.48 29.45
CA THR A 618 1.06 -10.11 29.15
C THR A 618 0.43 -9.50 30.40
N GLN A 619 1.05 -8.47 30.94
CA GLN A 619 0.36 -7.51 31.81
C GLN A 619 -0.19 -6.39 30.92
N SER A 620 -1.46 -6.52 30.57
CA SER A 620 -2.31 -5.36 30.33
C SER A 620 -2.59 -4.70 31.69
N LEU A 621 -2.55 -3.37 31.77
CA LEU A 621 -3.46 -2.56 32.60
C LEU A 621 -3.20 -1.06 32.35
N VAL A 622 -4.30 -0.38 31.98
CA VAL A 622 -4.80 0.95 32.42
C VAL A 622 -3.78 2.00 32.83
#